data_AF-A0A3R5ZT42-F1
#
_entry.id   AF-A0A3R5ZT42-F1
#
_cell.length_a   1.000
_cell.length_b   1.000
_cell.length_c   1.000
_cell.angle_alpha   90.00
_cell.angle_beta   90.00
_cell.angle_gamma   90.00
#
_symmetry.space_group_name_H-M   'P 1'
#
loop_
_entity.id
_entity.type
_entity.pdbx_description
1 polymer ?
#
loop_
_entity_poly.entity_id
_entity_poly.type
_entity_poly.pdbx_seq_one_letter_code
_entity_poly.pdbx_strand_id
1 'polypeptide(L)'
;MKRIYSLLAFILCVSVLSSCDDFMDVHKEYIEDGEIIYAPKPDTISFVAGKERILFHCRTYNAPNVKSVDIYWNDGLDSLIIPVSLGAGYDSLNVVLDNMPEKSYTFNVHTTDHFGHVSLSVTNFGSSYGSSYQSTLNDRRIKAISLLDTGGVIDWYSSMEGLVRNEVRYTRKDGTEALACLPAGEYSVTCPDVQSGSTFEYRSLYIPEEEAIDTFATAWKTYEDAFPLEYKFDRSNWTVLAVSDETASDGGGKDAIIDDKLDTWWHSNYTDEDTPLPHWAVIDMGSPKKMSKIEIYRRSGTTDTKSVEIYVGNSPDADATDWVQVATGTFGDGDSLELPVPALIDTNQGRYMKILLPDSNREPFTNIAEVYIYGK
;
A
#
# COMPACT_ATOMS: atom_id res chain seq x y z
N MET A 1 84.50 7.86 74.60
CA MET A 1 83.50 8.47 73.69
C MET A 1 83.51 7.87 72.28
N LYS A 2 84.65 7.69 71.58
CA LYS A 2 84.69 7.12 70.21
C LYS A 2 84.06 5.71 70.04
N ARG A 3 84.18 4.80 71.02
CA ARG A 3 83.61 3.44 70.96
C ARG A 3 82.08 3.39 71.10
N ILE A 4 81.46 4.37 71.77
CA ILE A 4 80.00 4.46 71.94
C ILE A 4 79.33 4.96 70.66
N TYR A 5 79.95 5.92 69.96
CA TYR A 5 79.49 6.38 68.65
C TYR A 5 79.58 5.31 67.57
N SER A 6 80.62 4.44 67.60
CA SER A 6 80.68 3.29 66.69
C SER A 6 79.61 2.23 66.97
N LEU A 7 79.26 2.00 68.24
CA LEU A 7 78.19 1.06 68.62
C LEU A 7 76.80 1.60 68.25
N LEU A 8 76.57 2.91 68.46
CA LEU A 8 75.35 3.58 68.03
C LEU A 8 75.23 3.64 66.50
N ALA A 9 76.32 3.88 65.77
CA ALA A 9 76.32 3.87 64.30
C ALA A 9 76.08 2.45 63.73
N PHE A 10 76.58 1.41 64.42
CA PHE A 10 76.33 0.02 64.04
C PHE A 10 74.88 -0.39 64.31
N ILE A 11 74.31 -0.04 65.47
CA ILE A 11 72.89 -0.28 65.78
C ILE A 11 71.99 0.48 64.80
N LEU A 12 72.34 1.74 64.46
CA LEU A 12 71.61 2.54 63.47
C LEU A 12 71.69 1.91 62.07
N CYS A 13 72.85 1.40 61.64
CA CYS A 13 72.98 0.68 60.37
C CYS A 13 72.19 -0.64 60.35
N VAL A 14 72.16 -1.38 61.45
CA VAL A 14 71.40 -2.63 61.56
C VAL A 14 69.89 -2.35 61.56
N SER A 15 69.42 -1.24 62.17
CA SER A 15 68.00 -0.86 62.12
C SER A 15 67.52 -0.40 60.73
N VAL A 16 68.42 0.03 59.84
CA VAL A 16 68.07 0.43 58.47
C VAL A 16 67.97 -0.79 57.53
N LEU A 17 68.50 -1.95 57.93
CA LEU A 17 68.42 -3.19 57.15
C LEU A 17 67.17 -4.04 57.46
N SER A 18 66.38 -3.67 58.47
CA SER A 18 65.19 -4.43 58.91
C SER A 18 63.86 -3.88 58.38
N SER A 19 63.89 -2.86 57.51
CA SER A 19 62.69 -2.12 57.06
C SER A 19 62.33 -2.38 55.58
N CYS A 20 62.79 -3.48 55.00
CA CYS A 20 62.23 -3.98 53.76
C CYS A 20 61.08 -4.94 54.11
N ASP A 21 59.91 -4.39 54.45
CA ASP A 21 58.68 -5.13 54.19
C ASP A 21 58.63 -5.34 52.67
N ASP A 22 58.50 -6.59 52.24
CA ASP A 22 58.49 -6.96 50.83
C ASP A 22 57.29 -6.25 50.20
N PHE A 23 57.52 -5.23 49.37
CA PHE A 23 56.47 -4.45 48.69
C PHE A 23 55.45 -5.33 47.96
N MET A 24 55.85 -6.57 47.67
CA MET A 24 55.06 -7.62 47.03
C MET A 24 54.01 -8.26 47.95
N ASP A 25 54.13 -8.17 49.28
CA ASP A 25 53.18 -8.81 50.21
C ASP A 25 51.78 -8.18 50.15
N VAL A 26 51.66 -6.89 49.81
CA VAL A 26 50.36 -6.22 49.61
C VAL A 26 49.64 -6.73 48.35
N HIS A 27 50.40 -7.17 47.34
CA HIS A 27 49.86 -7.63 46.07
C HIS A 27 49.59 -9.13 46.04
N LYS A 28 50.15 -9.89 46.99
CA LYS A 28 50.06 -11.35 47.06
C LYS A 28 48.62 -11.85 47.17
N GLU A 29 47.80 -11.19 47.97
CA GLU A 29 46.35 -11.47 48.11
C GLU A 29 45.57 -11.26 46.80
N TYR A 30 46.06 -10.38 45.90
CA TYR A 30 45.42 -10.10 44.61
C TYR A 30 45.93 -10.97 43.44
N ILE A 31 46.93 -11.83 43.67
CA ILE A 31 47.57 -12.67 42.64
C ILE A 31 47.57 -14.16 43.05
N GLU A 32 47.01 -14.51 44.22
CA GLU A 32 47.03 -15.87 44.77
C GLU A 32 46.41 -16.93 43.83
N ASP A 33 45.40 -16.55 43.04
CA ASP A 33 44.69 -17.44 42.10
C ASP A 33 45.19 -17.34 40.63
N GLY A 34 46.20 -16.49 40.36
CA GLY A 34 46.73 -16.27 39.00
C GLY A 34 45.88 -15.34 38.12
N GLU A 35 46.24 -15.23 36.83
CA GLU A 35 45.52 -14.38 35.86
C GLU A 35 44.16 -14.99 35.48
N ILE A 36 43.09 -14.17 35.52
CA ILE A 36 41.77 -14.60 35.04
C ILE A 36 41.76 -14.57 33.51
N ILE A 37 41.57 -15.74 32.90
CA ILE A 37 41.44 -15.89 31.45
C ILE A 37 39.96 -15.76 31.09
N TYR A 38 39.64 -14.86 30.17
CA TYR A 38 38.28 -14.66 29.65
C TYR A 38 38.15 -15.20 28.23
N ALA A 39 36.99 -15.78 27.91
CA ALA A 39 36.64 -16.06 26.52
C ALA A 39 36.44 -14.76 25.71
N PRO A 40 36.58 -14.80 24.38
CA PRO A 40 36.28 -13.65 23.53
C PRO A 40 34.84 -13.19 23.68
N LYS A 41 34.63 -11.96 24.16
CA LYS A 41 33.28 -11.39 24.31
C LYS A 41 32.57 -11.24 22.96
N PRO A 42 31.22 -11.25 22.93
CA PRO A 42 30.47 -10.82 21.75
C PRO A 42 30.89 -9.41 21.31
N ASP A 43 30.98 -9.18 20.00
CA ASP A 43 31.36 -7.88 19.43
C ASP A 43 30.15 -6.94 19.38
N THR A 44 29.09 -7.37 18.68
CA THR A 44 27.83 -6.64 18.55
C THR A 44 26.66 -7.59 18.77
N ILE A 45 25.66 -7.17 19.55
CA ILE A 45 24.43 -7.93 19.77
C ILE A 45 23.19 -7.05 19.55
N SER A 46 22.12 -7.62 19.02
CA SER A 46 20.80 -6.99 18.96
C SER A 46 19.68 -7.99 19.17
N PHE A 47 18.53 -7.50 19.64
CA PHE A 47 17.32 -8.27 19.91
C PHE A 47 16.16 -7.59 19.20
N VAL A 48 15.79 -8.15 18.04
CA VAL A 48 14.78 -7.57 17.15
C VAL A 48 13.41 -8.14 17.49
N ALA A 49 12.43 -7.25 17.65
CA ALA A 49 11.12 -7.65 18.13
C ALA A 49 10.33 -8.49 17.12
N GLY A 50 9.53 -9.42 17.64
CA GLY A 50 8.59 -10.24 16.87
C GLY A 50 7.30 -10.49 17.64
N LYS A 51 6.45 -11.34 17.08
CA LYS A 51 5.19 -11.76 17.69
C LYS A 51 5.41 -12.95 18.62
N GLU A 52 5.39 -12.70 19.93
CA GLU A 52 5.67 -13.68 20.99
C GLU A 52 7.04 -14.38 20.85
N ARG A 53 7.98 -13.69 20.21
CA ARG A 53 9.33 -14.15 19.92
C ARG A 53 10.27 -12.97 19.69
N ILE A 54 11.57 -13.22 19.79
CA ILE A 54 12.62 -12.21 19.58
C ILE A 54 13.72 -12.83 18.71
N LEU A 55 14.17 -12.11 17.68
CA LEU A 55 15.34 -12.54 16.90
C LEU A 55 16.61 -11.95 17.52
N PHE A 56 17.45 -12.83 18.02
CA PHE A 56 18.78 -12.50 18.50
C PHE A 56 19.78 -12.53 17.36
N HIS A 57 20.48 -11.41 17.17
CA HIS A 57 21.64 -11.31 16.30
C HIS A 57 22.90 -11.13 17.14
N CYS A 58 23.95 -11.89 16.82
CA CYS A 58 25.24 -11.73 17.44
C CYS A 58 26.34 -11.77 16.39
N ARG A 59 27.27 -10.81 16.49
CA ARG A 59 28.53 -10.80 15.77
C ARG A 59 29.66 -11.05 16.74
N THR A 60 30.66 -11.78 16.27
CA THR A 60 31.89 -12.06 17.01
C THR A 60 33.09 -11.75 16.13
N TYR A 61 34.26 -11.58 16.76
CA TYR A 61 35.52 -11.38 16.05
C TYR A 61 36.61 -12.24 16.67
N ASN A 62 37.31 -13.01 15.84
CA ASN A 62 38.40 -13.91 16.26
C ASN A 62 37.99 -14.81 17.44
N ALA A 63 36.89 -15.54 17.28
CA ALA A 63 36.31 -16.39 18.33
C ALA A 63 36.40 -17.92 18.05
N PRO A 64 37.46 -18.48 17.43
CA PRO A 64 37.46 -19.87 16.98
C PRO A 64 37.41 -20.91 18.11
N ASN A 65 37.77 -20.52 19.33
CA ASN A 65 37.74 -21.41 20.50
C ASN A 65 36.42 -21.35 21.28
N VAL A 66 35.51 -20.43 20.94
CA VAL A 66 34.20 -20.31 21.58
C VAL A 66 33.36 -21.54 21.27
N LYS A 67 32.79 -22.14 22.31
CA LYS A 67 31.93 -23.32 22.25
C LYS A 67 30.44 -22.94 22.23
N SER A 68 30.07 -21.92 22.99
CA SER A 68 28.69 -21.47 23.05
C SER A 68 28.57 -19.95 23.23
N VAL A 69 27.43 -19.44 22.76
CA VAL A 69 26.93 -18.10 23.10
C VAL A 69 25.73 -18.29 24.01
N ASP A 70 25.82 -17.72 25.21
CA ASP A 70 24.93 -18.02 26.32
C ASP A 70 24.12 -16.76 26.63
N ILE A 71 22.81 -16.84 26.47
CA ILE A 71 21.87 -15.73 26.65
C ILE A 71 21.09 -15.96 27.92
N TYR A 72 21.01 -14.93 28.77
CA TYR A 72 20.28 -14.96 30.03
C TYR A 72 19.30 -13.80 30.11
N TRP A 73 18.13 -14.03 30.67
CA TRP A 73 17.14 -13.00 30.98
C TRP A 73 16.43 -13.33 32.30
N ASN A 74 15.49 -12.48 32.71
CA ASN A 74 14.74 -12.65 33.96
C ASN A 74 15.67 -12.80 35.18
N ASP A 75 16.61 -11.86 35.33
CA ASP A 75 17.65 -11.86 36.36
C ASP A 75 18.51 -13.14 36.40
N GLY A 76 18.68 -13.78 35.24
CA GLY A 76 19.49 -15.00 35.08
C GLY A 76 18.74 -16.29 35.42
N LEU A 77 17.45 -16.22 35.72
CA LEU A 77 16.61 -17.39 35.99
C LEU A 77 16.28 -18.17 34.72
N ASP A 78 16.23 -17.48 33.58
CA ASP A 78 15.97 -18.08 32.28
C ASP A 78 17.19 -17.93 31.38
N SER A 79 17.44 -18.92 30.52
CA SER A 79 18.59 -18.93 29.63
C SER A 79 18.40 -19.75 28.36
N LEU A 80 19.23 -19.44 27.35
CA LEU A 80 19.43 -20.24 26.16
C LEU A 80 20.93 -20.36 25.87
N ILE A 81 21.42 -21.59 25.83
CA ILE A 81 22.83 -21.92 25.55
C ILE A 81 22.92 -22.36 24.08
N ILE A 82 23.51 -21.52 23.24
CA ILE A 82 23.58 -21.75 21.80
C ILE A 82 24.96 -22.34 21.47
N PRO A 83 25.06 -23.63 21.11
CA PRO A 83 26.32 -24.18 20.66
C PRO A 83 26.72 -23.57 19.31
N VAL A 84 27.99 -23.17 19.18
CA VAL A 84 28.52 -22.50 17.99
C VAL A 84 29.87 -23.07 17.57
N SER A 85 30.21 -22.86 16.30
CA SER A 85 31.56 -23.06 15.77
C SER A 85 31.89 -21.84 14.94
N LEU A 86 32.67 -20.93 15.51
CA LEU A 86 32.95 -19.61 14.93
C LEU A 86 34.31 -19.60 14.23
N GLY A 87 34.46 -18.73 13.24
CA GLY A 87 35.70 -18.56 12.48
C GLY A 87 36.77 -17.68 13.15
N ALA A 88 37.94 -17.65 12.50
CA ALA A 88 38.87 -16.53 12.64
C ALA A 88 38.36 -15.35 11.79
N GLY A 89 38.51 -14.12 12.28
CA GLY A 89 37.90 -12.92 11.69
C GLY A 89 36.47 -12.67 12.20
N TYR A 90 35.69 -11.91 11.44
CA TYR A 90 34.28 -11.64 11.78
C TYR A 90 33.40 -12.83 11.43
N ASP A 91 32.51 -13.17 12.36
CA ASP A 91 31.48 -14.20 12.18
C ASP A 91 30.17 -13.75 12.84
N SER A 92 29.06 -14.38 12.48
CA SER A 92 27.73 -14.01 12.98
C SER A 92 26.77 -15.18 13.11
N LEU A 93 25.84 -15.06 14.04
CA LEU A 93 24.74 -16.00 14.21
C LEU A 93 23.41 -15.27 14.44
N ASN A 94 22.33 -15.94 14.02
CA ASN A 94 20.95 -15.48 14.19
C ASN A 94 20.15 -16.60 14.84
N VAL A 95 19.49 -16.32 15.95
CA VAL A 95 18.68 -17.31 16.68
C VAL A 95 17.36 -16.69 17.10
N VAL A 96 16.26 -17.39 16.83
CA VAL A 96 14.93 -16.99 17.32
C VAL A 96 14.75 -17.51 18.73
N LEU A 97 14.43 -16.61 19.66
CA LEU A 97 13.97 -16.92 21.00
C LEU A 97 12.44 -17.05 20.93
N ASP A 98 11.94 -18.28 20.89
CA ASP A 98 10.50 -18.58 20.86
C ASP A 98 9.87 -18.53 22.25
N ASN A 99 8.54 -18.43 22.31
CA ASN A 99 7.74 -18.38 23.54
C ASN A 99 8.17 -17.25 24.47
N MET A 100 8.34 -16.05 23.92
CA MET A 100 8.68 -14.84 24.65
C MET A 100 7.39 -14.05 24.92
N PRO A 101 6.80 -14.11 26.13
CA PRO A 101 5.62 -13.32 26.47
C PRO A 101 5.79 -11.84 26.13
N GLU A 102 4.69 -11.18 25.79
CA GLU A 102 4.67 -9.76 25.45
C GLU A 102 5.11 -8.90 26.65
N LYS A 103 6.34 -8.36 26.56
CA LYS A 103 6.97 -7.42 27.51
C LYS A 103 8.35 -6.99 26.98
N SER A 104 8.98 -6.07 27.68
CA SER A 104 10.40 -5.75 27.48
C SER A 104 11.30 -6.66 28.31
N TYR A 105 12.47 -6.98 27.75
CA TYR A 105 13.47 -7.86 28.31
C TYR A 105 14.81 -7.16 28.39
N THR A 106 15.55 -7.47 29.46
CA THR A 106 16.98 -7.20 29.55
C THR A 106 17.70 -8.52 29.36
N PHE A 107 18.57 -8.58 28.37
CA PHE A 107 19.38 -9.76 28.07
C PHE A 107 20.82 -9.52 28.45
N ASN A 108 21.42 -10.54 29.08
CA ASN A 108 22.86 -10.61 29.31
C ASN A 108 23.42 -11.74 28.47
N VAL A 109 24.41 -11.43 27.64
CA VAL A 109 25.03 -12.39 26.73
C VAL A 109 26.51 -12.52 27.07
N HIS A 110 26.99 -13.75 27.19
CA HIS A 110 28.42 -14.04 27.23
C HIS A 110 28.76 -15.21 26.30
N THR A 111 30.04 -15.42 26.07
CA THR A 111 30.54 -16.62 25.41
C THR A 111 31.22 -17.53 26.42
N THR A 112 31.16 -18.82 26.15
CA THR A 112 31.91 -19.85 26.90
C THR A 112 32.82 -20.59 25.92
N ASP A 113 34.11 -20.68 26.24
CA ASP A 113 35.09 -21.38 25.40
C ASP A 113 35.17 -22.89 25.72
N HIS A 114 35.92 -23.63 24.90
CA HIS A 114 36.13 -25.07 25.13
C HIS A 114 36.94 -25.40 26.39
N PHE A 115 37.61 -24.42 27.01
CA PHE A 115 38.36 -24.56 28.25
C PHE A 115 37.52 -24.24 29.49
N GLY A 116 36.29 -23.75 29.31
CA GLY A 116 35.37 -23.38 30.37
C GLY A 116 35.53 -21.93 30.85
N HIS A 117 36.33 -21.11 30.17
CA HIS A 117 36.39 -19.68 30.46
C HIS A 117 35.13 -18.99 29.94
N VAL A 118 34.65 -18.01 30.70
CA VAL A 118 33.48 -17.21 30.38
C VAL A 118 33.94 -15.81 30.02
N SER A 119 33.31 -15.17 29.02
CA SER A 119 33.62 -13.79 28.68
C SER A 119 33.01 -12.80 29.68
N LEU A 120 33.41 -11.53 29.59
CA LEU A 120 32.59 -10.46 30.17
C LEU A 120 31.20 -10.45 29.51
N SER A 121 30.17 -10.18 30.32
CA SER A 121 28.79 -10.06 29.84
C SER A 121 28.57 -8.78 29.04
N VAL A 122 27.80 -8.89 27.96
CA VAL A 122 27.28 -7.76 27.18
C VAL A 122 25.77 -7.71 27.39
N THR A 123 25.28 -6.56 27.84
CA THR A 123 23.86 -6.34 28.10
C THR A 123 23.22 -5.59 26.93
N ASN A 124 22.05 -6.04 26.47
CA ASN A 124 21.21 -5.28 25.55
C ASN A 124 19.73 -5.56 25.84
N PHE A 125 18.84 -4.78 25.22
CA PHE A 125 17.40 -4.81 25.45
C PHE A 125 16.67 -5.29 24.20
N GLY A 126 15.50 -5.89 24.40
CA GLY A 126 14.60 -6.27 23.32
C GLY A 126 13.16 -6.37 23.84
N SER A 127 12.19 -6.26 22.95
CA SER A 127 10.78 -6.39 23.29
C SER A 127 10.14 -7.51 22.49
N SER A 128 9.21 -8.22 23.11
CA SER A 128 8.29 -9.12 22.40
C SER A 128 6.92 -8.47 22.39
N TYR A 129 6.23 -8.51 21.24
CA TYR A 129 4.89 -7.96 21.08
C TYR A 129 3.87 -9.08 20.88
N GLY A 130 2.60 -8.81 21.20
CA GLY A 130 1.58 -9.84 21.23
C GLY A 130 0.18 -9.27 21.07
N SER A 131 -0.78 -9.92 21.73
CA SER A 131 -2.20 -9.55 21.64
C SER A 131 -2.49 -8.16 22.16
N SER A 132 -1.73 -7.66 23.14
CA SER A 132 -1.96 -6.33 23.74
C SER A 132 -1.64 -5.25 22.72
N TYR A 133 -0.46 -5.30 22.09
CA TYR A 133 -0.12 -4.42 20.98
C TYR A 133 -1.13 -4.53 19.83
N GLN A 134 -1.45 -5.77 19.40
CA GLN A 134 -2.42 -6.01 18.33
C GLN A 134 -3.80 -5.39 18.62
N SER A 135 -4.23 -5.35 19.89
CA SER A 135 -5.51 -4.76 20.31
C SER A 135 -5.55 -3.24 20.26
N THR A 136 -4.40 -2.56 20.18
CA THR A 136 -4.33 -1.10 20.07
C THR A 136 -4.37 -0.61 18.63
N LEU A 137 -4.22 -1.52 17.66
CA LEU A 137 -4.18 -1.20 16.25
C LEU A 137 -5.56 -0.80 15.74
N ASN A 138 -5.59 0.26 14.92
CA ASN A 138 -6.79 0.74 14.24
C ASN A 138 -6.60 0.60 12.74
N ASP A 139 -7.69 0.48 11.99
CA ASP A 139 -7.59 0.45 10.54
C ASP A 139 -7.30 1.84 9.96
N ARG A 140 -6.53 1.88 8.86
CA ARG A 140 -6.46 3.07 8.02
C ARG A 140 -7.86 3.41 7.53
N ARG A 141 -8.17 4.70 7.52
CA ARG A 141 -9.51 5.15 7.13
C ARG A 141 -9.62 5.19 5.61
N ILE A 142 -10.67 4.58 5.09
CA ILE A 142 -11.11 4.73 3.70
C ILE A 142 -11.71 6.13 3.56
N LYS A 143 -11.34 6.82 2.48
CA LYS A 143 -11.76 8.17 2.12
C LYS A 143 -12.95 8.14 1.16
N ALA A 144 -12.86 7.30 0.13
CA ALA A 144 -13.89 7.15 -0.88
C ALA A 144 -13.73 5.82 -1.59
N ILE A 145 -14.83 5.35 -2.18
CA ILE A 145 -14.85 4.25 -3.14
C ILE A 145 -15.47 4.74 -4.44
N SER A 146 -14.94 4.26 -5.56
CA SER A 146 -15.49 4.53 -6.88
C SER A 146 -15.38 3.29 -7.76
N LEU A 147 -16.13 3.28 -8.86
CA LEU A 147 -16.08 2.25 -9.88
C LEU A 147 -15.72 2.91 -11.21
N LEU A 148 -14.78 2.30 -11.93
CA LEU A 148 -14.36 2.67 -13.27
C LEU A 148 -14.55 1.47 -14.20
N ASP A 149 -14.40 1.68 -15.50
CA ASP A 149 -14.43 0.59 -16.48
C ASP A 149 -13.29 -0.42 -16.27
N THR A 150 -12.18 0.03 -15.70
CA THR A 150 -11.02 -0.80 -15.34
C THR A 150 -11.14 -1.54 -13.99
N GLY A 151 -12.14 -1.22 -13.16
CA GLY A 151 -12.34 -1.84 -11.85
C GLY A 151 -12.66 -0.84 -10.73
N GLY A 152 -12.75 -1.35 -9.51
CA GLY A 152 -13.01 -0.55 -8.32
C GLY A 152 -11.78 0.22 -7.90
N VAL A 153 -11.96 1.41 -7.32
CA VAL A 153 -10.88 2.20 -6.75
C VAL A 153 -11.26 2.56 -5.32
N ILE A 154 -10.34 2.33 -4.39
CA ILE A 154 -10.50 2.69 -2.98
C ILE A 154 -9.41 3.71 -2.65
N ASP A 155 -9.83 4.91 -2.28
CA ASP A 155 -8.95 5.98 -1.82
C ASP A 155 -8.89 5.98 -0.29
N TRP A 156 -7.72 6.30 0.25
CA TRP A 156 -7.44 6.23 1.69
C TRP A 156 -6.93 7.58 2.21
N TYR A 157 -7.18 7.85 3.49
CA TYR A 157 -6.52 8.95 4.21
C TYR A 157 -5.03 8.63 4.43
N SER A 158 -4.25 9.54 5.02
CA SER A 158 -2.84 9.29 5.35
C SER A 158 -2.65 8.03 6.24
N SER A 159 -1.50 7.38 6.08
CA SER A 159 -1.12 6.24 6.92
C SER A 159 -0.86 6.66 8.37
N MET A 160 -0.99 5.70 9.28
CA MET A 160 -0.56 5.84 10.67
C MET A 160 0.89 5.37 10.83
N GLU A 161 1.54 5.77 11.92
CA GLU A 161 2.87 5.30 12.28
C GLU A 161 2.90 3.77 12.40
N GLY A 162 3.99 3.15 11.94
CA GLY A 162 4.17 1.70 11.93
C GLY A 162 3.31 0.95 10.91
N LEU A 163 2.36 1.60 10.21
CA LEU A 163 1.59 0.94 9.16
C LEU A 163 2.51 0.57 8.00
N VAL A 164 2.46 -0.68 7.57
CA VAL A 164 3.24 -1.22 6.45
C VAL A 164 2.39 -1.27 5.18
N ARG A 165 1.18 -1.80 5.30
CA ARG A 165 0.24 -1.94 4.18
C ARG A 165 -1.19 -2.15 4.63
N ASN A 166 -2.13 -1.90 3.74
CA ASN A 166 -3.52 -2.32 3.86
C ASN A 166 -3.77 -3.46 2.89
N GLU A 167 -4.71 -4.32 3.26
CA GLU A 167 -5.20 -5.41 2.42
C GLU A 167 -6.70 -5.27 2.23
N VAL A 168 -7.17 -5.53 1.03
CA VAL A 168 -8.59 -5.52 0.66
C VAL A 168 -8.95 -6.84 -0.01
N ARG A 169 -9.93 -7.55 0.54
CA ARG A 169 -10.55 -8.72 -0.07
C ARG A 169 -11.85 -8.32 -0.74
N TYR A 170 -12.00 -8.67 -2.01
CA TYR A 170 -13.18 -8.31 -2.79
C TYR A 170 -13.55 -9.43 -3.76
N THR A 171 -14.82 -9.43 -4.15
CA THR A 171 -15.36 -10.37 -5.14
C THR A 171 -15.23 -9.78 -6.54
N ARG A 172 -14.71 -10.57 -7.48
CA ARG A 172 -14.62 -10.23 -8.90
C ARG A 172 -15.94 -10.52 -9.63
N LYS A 173 -16.09 -9.96 -10.84
CA LYS A 173 -17.25 -10.17 -11.73
C LYS A 173 -17.52 -11.65 -12.06
N ASP A 174 -16.52 -12.51 -12.00
CA ASP A 174 -16.65 -13.97 -12.19
C ASP A 174 -17.03 -14.74 -10.91
N GLY A 175 -17.21 -14.04 -9.80
CA GLY A 175 -17.53 -14.60 -8.49
C GLY A 175 -16.32 -15.09 -7.69
N THR A 176 -15.10 -14.95 -8.21
CA THR A 176 -13.88 -15.32 -7.48
C THR A 176 -13.43 -14.24 -6.50
N GLU A 177 -12.82 -14.65 -5.40
CA GLU A 177 -12.25 -13.73 -4.41
C GLU A 177 -10.84 -13.30 -4.81
N ALA A 178 -10.51 -12.03 -4.57
CA ALA A 178 -9.21 -11.46 -4.85
C ALA A 178 -8.71 -10.57 -3.71
N LEU A 179 -7.38 -10.39 -3.65
CA LEU A 179 -6.70 -9.59 -2.63
C LEU A 179 -5.94 -8.44 -3.30
N ALA A 180 -6.33 -7.20 -2.99
CA ALA A 180 -5.55 -6.02 -3.33
C ALA A 180 -4.71 -5.56 -2.13
N CYS A 181 -3.50 -5.07 -2.38
CA CYS A 181 -2.56 -4.63 -1.35
C CYS A 181 -2.16 -3.17 -1.62
N LEU A 182 -2.22 -2.35 -0.58
CA LEU A 182 -1.85 -0.94 -0.62
C LEU A 182 -0.67 -0.67 0.32
N PRO A 183 0.54 -0.40 -0.18
CA PRO A 183 1.67 0.05 0.64
C PRO A 183 1.34 1.32 1.44
N ALA A 184 1.98 1.52 2.59
CA ALA A 184 1.71 2.65 3.48
C ALA A 184 1.84 4.02 2.82
N GLY A 185 2.83 4.19 1.93
CA GLY A 185 3.10 5.45 1.23
C GLY A 185 2.13 5.79 0.11
N GLU A 186 1.29 4.84 -0.30
CA GLU A 186 0.30 5.03 -1.36
C GLU A 186 -1.07 5.47 -0.78
N TYR A 187 -1.89 6.08 -1.61
CA TYR A 187 -3.20 6.65 -1.21
C TYR A 187 -4.39 6.03 -1.93
N SER A 188 -4.16 5.21 -2.95
CA SER A 188 -5.23 4.60 -3.73
C SER A 188 -4.85 3.19 -4.15
N VAL A 189 -5.83 2.29 -4.14
CA VAL A 189 -5.65 0.92 -4.62
C VAL A 189 -6.77 0.56 -5.58
N THR A 190 -6.41 -0.10 -6.67
CA THR A 190 -7.36 -0.63 -7.65
C THR A 190 -7.74 -2.07 -7.29
N CYS A 191 -9.02 -2.39 -7.47
CA CYS A 191 -9.62 -3.71 -7.40
C CYS A 191 -10.06 -4.11 -8.83
N PRO A 192 -9.16 -4.67 -9.66
CA PRO A 192 -9.49 -5.06 -11.02
C PRO A 192 -10.68 -6.02 -11.08
N ASP A 193 -11.55 -5.80 -12.05
CA ASP A 193 -12.73 -6.64 -12.30
C ASP A 193 -13.64 -6.83 -11.09
N VAL A 194 -13.68 -5.88 -10.15
CA VAL A 194 -14.61 -5.96 -9.01
C VAL A 194 -16.05 -6.08 -9.49
N GLN A 195 -16.84 -6.89 -8.78
CA GLN A 195 -18.28 -6.99 -9.01
C GLN A 195 -18.96 -5.70 -8.53
N SER A 196 -19.64 -5.00 -9.44
CA SER A 196 -20.44 -3.82 -9.11
C SER A 196 -21.46 -4.11 -8.01
N GLY A 197 -21.64 -3.21 -7.04
CA GLY A 197 -22.56 -3.42 -5.93
C GLY A 197 -22.12 -4.47 -4.90
N SER A 198 -20.92 -5.07 -5.03
CA SER A 198 -20.40 -5.96 -4.00
C SER A 198 -19.81 -5.15 -2.84
N THR A 199 -19.89 -5.71 -1.64
CA THR A 199 -19.09 -5.26 -0.49
C THR A 199 -17.67 -5.82 -0.59
N PHE A 200 -16.80 -5.36 0.31
CA PHE A 200 -15.42 -5.86 0.45
C PHE A 200 -15.01 -5.86 1.91
N GLU A 201 -14.00 -6.64 2.25
CA GLU A 201 -13.35 -6.63 3.56
C GLU A 201 -12.00 -5.97 3.47
N TYR A 202 -11.58 -5.31 4.55
CA TYR A 202 -10.27 -4.68 4.64
C TYR A 202 -9.62 -4.91 6.00
N ARG A 203 -8.30 -4.76 6.04
CA ARG A 203 -7.51 -4.73 7.27
C ARG A 203 -6.21 -3.96 7.06
N SER A 204 -5.57 -3.57 8.15
CA SER A 204 -4.31 -2.84 8.19
C SER A 204 -3.23 -3.69 8.86
N LEU A 205 -2.01 -3.64 8.32
CA LEU A 205 -0.86 -4.38 8.82
C LEU A 205 0.22 -3.42 9.30
N TYR A 206 0.75 -3.70 10.49
CA TYR A 206 1.68 -2.85 11.21
C TYR A 206 2.96 -3.58 11.61
N ILE A 207 4.04 -2.83 11.80
CA ILE A 207 5.21 -3.23 12.57
C ILE A 207 5.29 -2.39 13.86
N PRO A 208 5.61 -3.01 15.01
CA PRO A 208 5.73 -2.29 16.28
C PRO A 208 6.97 -1.40 16.38
N GLU A 209 8.02 -1.72 15.63
CA GLU A 209 9.27 -0.98 15.51
C GLU A 209 9.89 -1.21 14.13
N GLU A 210 10.80 -0.34 13.70
CA GLU A 210 11.32 -0.28 12.32
C GLU A 210 11.93 -1.60 11.81
N GLU A 211 12.57 -2.37 12.69
CA GLU A 211 13.25 -3.62 12.33
C GLU A 211 12.45 -4.87 12.66
N ALA A 212 11.23 -4.75 13.21
CA ALA A 212 10.47 -5.90 13.70
C ALA A 212 10.30 -6.98 12.63
N ILE A 213 10.54 -8.23 13.02
CA ILE A 213 10.54 -9.38 12.10
C ILE A 213 9.12 -9.86 11.73
N ASP A 214 8.10 -9.37 12.44
CA ASP A 214 6.71 -9.77 12.28
C ASP A 214 5.78 -8.58 12.09
N THR A 215 4.76 -8.78 11.24
CA THR A 215 3.67 -7.82 11.07
C THR A 215 2.44 -8.22 11.88
N PHE A 216 1.79 -7.24 12.49
CA PHE A 216 0.53 -7.39 13.21
C PHE A 216 -0.62 -6.88 12.35
N ALA A 217 -1.63 -7.72 12.16
CA ALA A 217 -2.81 -7.37 11.38
C ALA A 217 -3.98 -7.00 12.30
N THR A 218 -4.75 -5.98 11.93
CA THR A 218 -6.11 -5.81 12.47
C THR A 218 -7.00 -6.96 12.00
N ALA A 219 -8.15 -7.12 12.66
CA ALA A 219 -9.17 -8.07 12.22
C ALA A 219 -9.74 -7.64 10.85
N TRP A 220 -10.18 -8.60 10.05
CA TRP A 220 -10.94 -8.29 8.84
C TRP A 220 -12.23 -7.58 9.22
N LYS A 221 -12.51 -6.48 8.50
CA LYS A 221 -13.73 -5.70 8.66
C LYS A 221 -14.39 -5.49 7.31
N THR A 222 -15.70 -5.75 7.24
CA THR A 222 -16.50 -5.38 6.07
C THR A 222 -16.68 -3.87 6.02
N TYR A 223 -16.38 -3.25 4.88
CA TYR A 223 -16.71 -1.84 4.67
C TYR A 223 -18.22 -1.66 4.49
N GLU A 224 -18.77 -0.57 5.03
CA GLU A 224 -20.23 -0.40 5.14
C GLU A 224 -20.90 -0.12 3.79
N ASP A 225 -20.21 0.58 2.89
CA ASP A 225 -20.70 0.86 1.56
C ASP A 225 -20.21 -0.20 0.56
N ALA A 226 -21.11 -0.61 -0.34
CA ALA A 226 -20.74 -1.41 -1.49
C ALA A 226 -20.13 -0.54 -2.59
N PHE A 227 -19.32 -1.13 -3.47
CA PHE A 227 -18.90 -0.44 -4.69
C PHE A 227 -20.12 0.06 -5.48
N PRO A 228 -20.03 1.22 -6.16
CA PRO A 228 -21.12 1.71 -7.00
C PRO A 228 -21.65 0.64 -7.96
N LEU A 229 -22.95 0.70 -8.27
CA LEU A 229 -23.57 -0.19 -9.25
C LEU A 229 -23.22 0.18 -10.69
N GLU A 230 -22.93 1.46 -10.92
CA GLU A 230 -22.72 2.04 -12.24
C GLU A 230 -21.46 2.89 -12.24
N TYR A 231 -20.82 3.00 -13.40
CA TYR A 231 -19.69 3.89 -13.64
C TYR A 231 -19.87 4.63 -14.96
N LYS A 232 -19.34 5.85 -15.04
CA LYS A 232 -19.27 6.65 -16.28
C LYS A 232 -18.00 6.25 -17.03
N PHE A 233 -18.11 5.92 -18.31
CA PHE A 233 -16.91 5.65 -19.14
C PHE A 233 -16.08 6.92 -19.31
N ASP A 234 -14.76 6.78 -19.26
CA ASP A 234 -13.85 7.86 -19.66
C ASP A 234 -13.89 8.05 -21.18
N ARG A 235 -14.15 9.29 -21.59
CA ARG A 235 -14.27 9.73 -22.99
C ARG A 235 -13.07 10.54 -23.47
N SER A 236 -12.04 10.71 -22.63
CA SER A 236 -10.83 11.50 -22.94
C SER A 236 -10.13 11.08 -24.24
N ASN A 237 -10.27 9.81 -24.64
CA ASN A 237 -9.70 9.25 -25.86
C ASN A 237 -10.72 9.07 -27.01
N TRP A 238 -11.94 9.59 -26.87
CA TRP A 238 -12.97 9.47 -27.90
C TRP A 238 -12.83 10.60 -28.93
N THR A 239 -13.43 10.43 -30.10
CA THR A 239 -13.40 11.45 -31.15
C THR A 239 -14.71 11.47 -31.92
N VAL A 240 -15.29 12.65 -32.11
CA VAL A 240 -16.42 12.83 -33.03
C VAL A 240 -15.87 12.84 -34.46
N LEU A 241 -16.12 11.78 -35.23
CA LEU A 241 -15.53 11.61 -36.56
C LEU A 241 -16.22 12.47 -37.61
N ALA A 242 -17.55 12.48 -37.59
CA ALA A 242 -18.37 13.14 -38.57
C ALA A 242 -19.75 13.47 -38.00
N VAL A 243 -20.38 14.48 -38.58
CA VAL A 243 -21.77 14.84 -38.39
C VAL A 243 -22.42 15.03 -39.76
N SER A 244 -23.75 14.90 -39.83
CA SER A 244 -24.52 15.16 -41.06
C SER A 244 -24.24 16.55 -41.65
N ASP A 245 -24.11 17.51 -40.75
CA ASP A 245 -23.92 18.92 -40.99
C ASP A 245 -23.60 19.62 -39.67
N GLU A 246 -22.99 20.81 -39.75
CA GLU A 246 -22.81 21.66 -38.60
C GLU A 246 -22.71 23.13 -39.02
N THR A 247 -23.14 24.02 -38.13
CA THR A 247 -22.57 25.37 -38.08
C THR A 247 -21.62 25.42 -36.90
N ALA A 248 -20.32 25.30 -37.16
CA ALA A 248 -19.27 25.41 -36.16
C ALA A 248 -19.06 26.90 -35.74
N SER A 249 -20.05 27.50 -35.08
CA SER A 249 -20.00 28.84 -34.48
C SER A 249 -20.81 28.89 -33.18
N ASP A 250 -20.59 29.91 -32.33
CA ASP A 250 -21.29 30.24 -31.07
C ASP A 250 -21.47 29.14 -30.00
N GLY A 251 -21.35 27.85 -30.32
CA GLY A 251 -21.61 26.70 -29.45
C GLY A 251 -20.53 25.62 -29.42
N GLY A 252 -19.47 25.68 -30.24
CA GLY A 252 -18.32 24.76 -30.11
C GLY A 252 -18.26 23.59 -31.11
N GLY A 253 -19.23 23.47 -32.03
CA GLY A 253 -19.19 22.52 -33.15
C GLY A 253 -19.38 21.06 -32.72
N LYS A 254 -19.14 20.10 -33.63
CA LYS A 254 -19.34 18.67 -33.35
C LYS A 254 -18.59 18.14 -32.12
N ASP A 255 -17.41 18.69 -31.82
CA ASP A 255 -16.57 18.20 -30.71
C ASP A 255 -17.14 18.57 -29.33
N ALA A 256 -18.08 19.52 -29.26
CA ALA A 256 -18.80 19.86 -28.04
C ALA A 256 -19.60 18.67 -27.48
N ILE A 257 -20.04 17.73 -28.33
CA ILE A 257 -20.80 16.53 -27.92
C ILE A 257 -20.06 15.72 -26.83
N ILE A 258 -18.73 15.85 -26.74
CA ILE A 258 -17.88 15.09 -25.81
C ILE A 258 -16.86 15.92 -25.03
N ASP A 259 -17.07 17.23 -24.82
CA ASP A 259 -16.08 18.11 -24.18
C ASP A 259 -16.22 18.29 -22.65
N ASP A 260 -17.16 17.56 -22.04
CA ASP A 260 -17.57 17.58 -20.63
C ASP A 260 -18.17 18.94 -20.20
N LYS A 261 -18.78 19.69 -21.12
CA LYS A 261 -19.41 20.99 -20.85
C LYS A 261 -20.84 21.07 -21.39
N LEU A 262 -21.76 21.42 -20.48
CA LEU A 262 -23.18 21.55 -20.83
C LEU A 262 -23.55 22.91 -21.45
N ASP A 263 -22.61 23.86 -21.50
CA ASP A 263 -22.80 25.19 -22.08
C ASP A 263 -22.19 25.34 -23.49
N THR A 264 -21.65 24.26 -24.05
CA THR A 264 -21.30 24.08 -25.46
C THR A 264 -22.24 23.06 -26.08
N TRP A 265 -22.40 23.09 -27.41
CA TRP A 265 -23.23 22.16 -28.17
C TRP A 265 -22.83 22.10 -29.66
N TRP A 266 -23.04 20.94 -30.24
CA TRP A 266 -23.20 20.78 -31.68
C TRP A 266 -24.59 21.30 -32.08
N HIS A 267 -24.65 22.02 -33.20
CA HIS A 267 -25.89 22.46 -33.82
C HIS A 267 -25.84 22.10 -35.31
N SER A 268 -26.92 21.52 -35.84
CA SER A 268 -27.07 21.33 -37.28
C SER A 268 -27.06 22.68 -38.00
N ASN A 269 -26.80 22.70 -39.31
CA ASN A 269 -26.57 23.95 -40.02
C ASN A 269 -27.79 24.88 -39.92
N TYR A 270 -27.56 26.13 -39.54
CA TYR A 270 -28.60 27.18 -39.44
C TYR A 270 -28.26 28.45 -40.22
N THR A 271 -27.16 28.47 -40.97
CA THR A 271 -26.64 29.66 -41.66
C THR A 271 -26.68 29.58 -43.18
N ASP A 272 -26.51 28.39 -43.77
CA ASP A 272 -26.64 28.18 -45.22
C ASP A 272 -28.02 27.59 -45.58
N GLU A 273 -28.19 27.03 -46.79
CA GLU A 273 -29.41 26.28 -47.13
C GLU A 273 -29.65 25.17 -46.09
N ASP A 274 -30.82 25.24 -45.43
CA ASP A 274 -31.21 24.33 -44.36
C ASP A 274 -31.08 22.86 -44.81
N THR A 275 -30.21 22.10 -44.14
CA THR A 275 -30.05 20.67 -44.43
C THR A 275 -31.23 19.91 -43.84
N PRO A 276 -31.94 19.07 -44.62
CA PRO A 276 -33.11 18.36 -44.11
C PRO A 276 -32.72 17.28 -43.09
N LEU A 277 -33.62 17.04 -42.14
CA LEU A 277 -33.60 15.86 -41.26
C LEU A 277 -33.55 14.55 -42.06
N PRO A 278 -33.01 13.45 -41.49
CA PRO A 278 -32.48 13.34 -40.13
C PRO A 278 -31.04 13.84 -40.01
N HIS A 279 -30.69 14.41 -38.85
CA HIS A 279 -29.30 14.75 -38.52
C HIS A 279 -28.63 13.61 -37.76
N TRP A 280 -27.31 13.49 -37.85
CA TRP A 280 -26.58 12.41 -37.17
C TRP A 280 -25.16 12.80 -36.80
N ALA A 281 -24.58 12.09 -35.84
CA ALA A 281 -23.17 12.17 -35.45
C ALA A 281 -22.57 10.76 -35.31
N VAL A 282 -21.33 10.55 -35.76
CA VAL A 282 -20.56 9.32 -35.57
C VAL A 282 -19.37 9.59 -34.66
N ILE A 283 -19.23 8.78 -33.61
CA ILE A 283 -18.21 8.90 -32.57
C ILE A 283 -17.38 7.61 -32.53
N ASP A 284 -16.06 7.74 -32.56
CA ASP A 284 -15.13 6.66 -32.24
C ASP A 284 -14.92 6.61 -30.73
N MET A 285 -15.37 5.51 -30.09
CA MET A 285 -15.20 5.29 -28.64
C MET A 285 -13.83 4.68 -28.29
N GLY A 286 -12.96 4.48 -29.29
CA GLY A 286 -11.64 3.85 -29.17
C GLY A 286 -11.69 2.31 -29.05
N SER A 287 -12.66 1.79 -28.30
CA SER A 287 -12.94 0.36 -28.14
C SER A 287 -14.44 0.12 -27.96
N PRO A 288 -14.96 -1.11 -28.19
CA PRO A 288 -16.31 -1.44 -27.80
C PRO A 288 -16.56 -1.25 -26.31
N LYS A 289 -17.79 -0.90 -25.94
CA LYS A 289 -18.22 -0.60 -24.56
C LYS A 289 -19.45 -1.41 -24.20
N LYS A 290 -19.45 -2.02 -23.01
CA LYS A 290 -20.62 -2.69 -22.45
C LYS A 290 -21.51 -1.68 -21.74
N MET A 291 -22.50 -1.17 -22.44
CA MET A 291 -23.34 -0.06 -21.99
C MET A 291 -24.54 -0.57 -21.17
N SER A 292 -24.87 0.15 -20.10
CA SER A 292 -26.07 -0.07 -19.28
C SER A 292 -27.07 1.08 -19.39
N LYS A 293 -26.55 2.31 -19.60
CA LYS A 293 -27.33 3.55 -19.71
C LYS A 293 -26.55 4.56 -20.55
N ILE A 294 -27.28 5.38 -21.29
CA ILE A 294 -26.75 6.54 -22.01
C ILE A 294 -27.51 7.77 -21.49
N GLU A 295 -26.80 8.86 -21.23
CA GLU A 295 -27.40 10.16 -20.91
C GLU A 295 -27.06 11.14 -22.01
N ILE A 296 -28.06 11.85 -22.51
CA ILE A 296 -27.92 12.81 -23.60
C ILE A 296 -28.47 14.14 -23.15
N TYR A 297 -27.72 15.19 -23.44
CA TYR A 297 -28.13 16.56 -23.20
C TYR A 297 -28.29 17.27 -24.53
N ARG A 298 -29.41 17.96 -24.73
CA ARG A 298 -29.56 18.96 -25.79
C ARG A 298 -29.11 20.32 -25.26
N ARG A 299 -28.96 21.32 -26.15
CA ARG A 299 -28.59 22.69 -25.78
C ARG A 299 -29.54 23.22 -24.70
N SER A 300 -28.96 23.76 -23.63
CA SER A 300 -29.75 24.24 -22.51
C SER A 300 -30.71 25.38 -22.90
N GLY A 301 -31.95 25.29 -22.41
CA GLY A 301 -32.99 26.29 -22.65
C GLY A 301 -33.65 26.20 -24.03
N THR A 302 -33.45 25.10 -24.77
CA THR A 302 -34.08 24.88 -26.07
C THR A 302 -34.82 23.55 -26.10
N THR A 303 -35.77 23.41 -27.02
CA THR A 303 -36.50 22.15 -27.21
C THR A 303 -36.35 21.57 -28.61
N ASP A 304 -35.45 22.12 -29.42
CA ASP A 304 -35.31 21.84 -30.85
C ASP A 304 -35.15 20.33 -31.12
N THR A 305 -34.15 19.67 -30.54
CA THR A 305 -34.03 18.20 -30.61
C THR A 305 -35.17 17.54 -29.87
N LYS A 306 -35.99 16.76 -30.60
CA LYS A 306 -37.19 16.12 -30.06
C LYS A 306 -36.92 14.67 -29.65
N SER A 307 -36.47 13.82 -30.56
CA SER A 307 -36.11 12.43 -30.26
C SER A 307 -34.69 12.08 -30.68
N VAL A 308 -34.18 11.01 -30.08
CA VAL A 308 -32.84 10.49 -30.32
C VAL A 308 -32.90 8.99 -30.46
N GLU A 309 -32.11 8.46 -31.38
CA GLU A 309 -31.82 7.04 -31.51
C GLU A 309 -30.31 6.84 -31.43
N ILE A 310 -29.87 5.84 -30.66
CA ILE A 310 -28.47 5.50 -30.51
C ILE A 310 -28.20 4.13 -31.09
N TYR A 311 -27.12 4.05 -31.84
CA TYR A 311 -26.66 2.84 -32.51
C TYR A 311 -25.19 2.58 -32.22
N VAL A 312 -24.78 1.31 -32.30
CA VAL A 312 -23.37 0.90 -32.28
C VAL A 312 -23.03 0.07 -33.51
N GLY A 313 -21.77 0.14 -33.96
CA GLY A 313 -21.30 -0.54 -35.16
C GLY A 313 -19.78 -0.65 -35.24
N ASN A 314 -19.28 -1.36 -36.26
CA ASN A 314 -17.83 -1.54 -36.50
C ASN A 314 -17.30 -0.76 -37.71
N SER A 315 -18.17 -0.02 -38.39
CA SER A 315 -17.80 0.90 -39.46
C SER A 315 -17.89 2.34 -38.96
N PRO A 316 -16.94 3.23 -39.29
CA PRO A 316 -17.09 4.67 -39.08
C PRO A 316 -18.03 5.32 -40.12
N ASP A 317 -18.47 4.56 -41.14
CA ASP A 317 -19.38 5.04 -42.18
C ASP A 317 -20.82 5.20 -41.63
N ALA A 318 -21.34 6.42 -41.68
CA ALA A 318 -22.68 6.74 -41.19
C ALA A 318 -23.78 6.01 -41.97
N ASP A 319 -23.53 5.63 -43.23
CA ASP A 319 -24.49 4.96 -44.12
C ASP A 319 -24.36 3.43 -44.11
N ALA A 320 -23.47 2.89 -43.29
CA ALA A 320 -23.34 1.45 -43.10
C ALA A 320 -24.68 0.83 -42.69
N THR A 321 -24.99 -0.37 -43.16
CA THR A 321 -26.30 -1.02 -42.93
C THR A 321 -26.32 -1.94 -41.71
N ASP A 322 -25.19 -2.11 -41.02
CA ASP A 322 -24.98 -3.03 -39.91
C ASP A 322 -25.01 -2.35 -38.52
N TRP A 323 -25.46 -1.09 -38.45
CA TRP A 323 -25.74 -0.41 -37.19
C TRP A 323 -26.79 -1.17 -36.38
N VAL A 324 -26.50 -1.40 -35.10
CA VAL A 324 -27.45 -2.01 -34.16
C VAL A 324 -27.96 -0.94 -33.23
N GLN A 325 -29.28 -0.72 -33.23
CA GLN A 325 -29.93 0.23 -32.33
C GLN A 325 -29.83 -0.28 -30.89
N VAL A 326 -29.31 0.54 -30.00
CA VAL A 326 -29.09 0.20 -28.58
C VAL A 326 -30.05 0.92 -27.65
N ALA A 327 -30.53 2.11 -28.06
CA ALA A 327 -31.50 2.88 -27.32
C ALA A 327 -32.25 3.87 -28.21
N THR A 328 -33.41 4.33 -27.74
CA THR A 328 -34.16 5.44 -28.32
C THR A 328 -34.99 6.12 -27.26
N GLY A 329 -35.26 7.41 -27.41
CA GLY A 329 -36.18 8.13 -26.55
C GLY A 329 -36.53 9.52 -27.09
N THR A 330 -37.49 10.16 -26.41
CA THR A 330 -37.95 11.52 -26.71
C THR A 330 -37.66 12.39 -25.51
N PHE A 331 -37.07 13.56 -25.72
CA PHE A 331 -36.89 14.55 -24.67
C PHE A 331 -38.25 15.02 -24.14
N GLY A 332 -38.35 15.17 -22.83
CA GLY A 332 -39.45 15.90 -22.20
C GLY A 332 -39.25 17.41 -22.30
N ASP A 333 -39.79 18.13 -21.31
CA ASP A 333 -39.67 19.59 -21.22
C ASP A 333 -38.26 20.05 -20.83
N GLY A 334 -37.46 19.17 -20.21
CA GLY A 334 -36.08 19.46 -19.80
C GLY A 334 -35.04 19.20 -20.89
N ASP A 335 -33.78 19.51 -20.60
CA ASP A 335 -32.67 19.42 -21.57
C ASP A 335 -31.88 18.10 -21.49
N SER A 336 -32.24 17.21 -20.56
CA SER A 336 -31.59 15.91 -20.38
C SER A 336 -32.53 14.74 -20.68
N LEU A 337 -31.96 13.66 -21.20
CA LEU A 337 -32.64 12.42 -21.51
C LEU A 337 -31.79 11.23 -21.06
N GLU A 338 -32.34 10.41 -20.17
CA GLU A 338 -31.73 9.14 -19.79
C GLU A 338 -32.31 8.01 -20.64
N LEU A 339 -31.43 7.20 -21.21
CA LEU A 339 -31.74 6.10 -22.12
C LEU A 339 -31.19 4.79 -21.55
N PRO A 340 -32.01 3.97 -20.88
CA PRO A 340 -31.58 2.65 -20.43
C PRO A 340 -31.30 1.74 -21.63
N VAL A 341 -30.17 1.03 -21.61
CA VAL A 341 -29.82 0.06 -22.64
C VAL A 341 -30.35 -1.33 -22.22
N PRO A 342 -31.25 -1.96 -23.00
CA PRO A 342 -31.75 -3.29 -22.68
C PRO A 342 -30.63 -4.32 -22.59
N ALA A 343 -30.61 -5.13 -21.51
CA ALA A 343 -29.56 -6.12 -21.25
C ALA A 343 -29.43 -7.23 -22.32
N LEU A 344 -30.44 -7.39 -23.18
CA LEU A 344 -30.44 -8.34 -24.30
C LEU A 344 -29.63 -7.85 -25.51
N ILE A 345 -29.30 -6.56 -25.56
CA ILE A 345 -28.53 -5.97 -26.66
C ILE A 345 -27.03 -6.08 -26.32
N ASP A 346 -26.28 -6.81 -27.14
CA ASP A 346 -24.83 -6.88 -27.00
C ASP A 346 -24.17 -5.62 -27.58
N THR A 347 -23.83 -4.68 -26.70
CA THR A 347 -23.14 -3.43 -27.07
C THR A 347 -21.64 -3.59 -27.28
N ASN A 348 -21.04 -4.72 -26.87
CA ASN A 348 -19.62 -4.98 -27.10
C ASN A 348 -19.29 -5.32 -28.57
N GLN A 349 -20.29 -5.46 -29.42
CA GLN A 349 -20.10 -5.75 -30.83
C GLN A 349 -19.75 -4.49 -31.66
N GLY A 350 -19.77 -3.28 -31.10
CA GLY A 350 -19.53 -2.05 -31.85
C GLY A 350 -18.55 -1.10 -31.17
N ARG A 351 -17.52 -0.67 -31.90
CA ARG A 351 -16.55 0.36 -31.48
C ARG A 351 -17.07 1.79 -31.72
N TYR A 352 -17.84 1.99 -32.78
CA TYR A 352 -18.37 3.29 -33.15
C TYR A 352 -19.78 3.45 -32.60
N MET A 353 -20.13 4.66 -32.20
CA MET A 353 -21.48 5.05 -31.82
C MET A 353 -22.04 6.01 -32.85
N LYS A 354 -23.29 5.80 -33.29
CA LYS A 354 -24.05 6.75 -34.10
C LYS A 354 -25.21 7.30 -33.29
N ILE A 355 -25.28 8.62 -33.21
CA ILE A 355 -26.45 9.37 -32.72
C ILE A 355 -27.26 9.76 -33.94
N LEU A 356 -28.54 9.40 -33.98
CA LEU A 356 -29.48 9.80 -35.03
C LEU A 356 -30.58 10.65 -34.40
N LEU A 357 -30.84 11.81 -35.00
CA LEU A 357 -31.85 12.79 -34.59
C LEU A 357 -32.92 12.83 -35.68
N PRO A 358 -33.98 12.02 -35.58
CA PRO A 358 -34.91 11.83 -36.69
C PRO A 358 -35.94 12.96 -36.80
N ASP A 359 -36.21 13.68 -35.71
CA ASP A 359 -37.20 14.76 -35.68
C ASP A 359 -36.80 15.94 -34.78
N SER A 360 -37.44 17.07 -35.04
CA SER A 360 -37.21 18.34 -34.33
C SER A 360 -38.54 19.02 -33.99
N ASN A 361 -38.60 19.72 -32.86
CA ASN A 361 -39.71 20.63 -32.53
C ASN A 361 -39.62 21.97 -33.29
N ARG A 362 -38.49 22.22 -33.98
CA ARG A 362 -38.22 23.39 -34.81
C ARG A 362 -37.45 22.93 -36.06
N GLU A 363 -38.16 22.27 -36.96
CA GLU A 363 -37.53 21.67 -38.15
C GLU A 363 -36.76 22.69 -39.01
N PRO A 364 -35.62 22.30 -39.60
CA PRO A 364 -34.96 20.98 -39.44
C PRO A 364 -33.99 20.92 -38.25
N PHE A 365 -33.82 22.01 -37.49
CA PHE A 365 -32.69 22.20 -36.58
C PHE A 365 -32.66 21.24 -35.40
N THR A 366 -31.47 20.72 -35.09
CA THR A 366 -31.21 19.90 -33.90
C THR A 366 -29.90 20.32 -33.25
N ASN A 367 -29.75 20.00 -31.97
CA ASN A 367 -28.56 20.25 -31.19
C ASN A 367 -28.32 19.20 -30.10
N ILE A 368 -27.05 18.97 -29.78
CA ILE A 368 -26.60 18.08 -28.71
C ILE A 368 -25.47 18.78 -27.96
N ALA A 369 -25.64 18.93 -26.65
CA ALA A 369 -24.61 19.42 -25.75
C ALA A 369 -23.66 18.29 -25.37
N GLU A 370 -24.17 17.19 -24.82
CA GLU A 370 -23.31 16.11 -24.29
C GLU A 370 -23.92 14.73 -24.48
N VAL A 371 -23.05 13.71 -24.57
CA VAL A 371 -23.42 12.30 -24.46
C VAL A 371 -22.53 11.55 -23.46
N TYR A 372 -23.10 11.04 -22.38
CA TYR A 372 -22.42 10.20 -21.41
C TYR A 372 -22.86 8.75 -21.54
N ILE A 373 -21.90 7.83 -21.45
CA ILE A 373 -22.18 6.39 -21.45
C ILE A 373 -21.78 5.81 -20.10
N TYR A 374 -22.64 4.93 -19.59
CA TYR A 374 -22.45 4.25 -18.32
C TYR A 374 -22.38 2.74 -18.51
N GLY A 375 -21.60 2.08 -17.67
CA GLY A 375 -21.51 0.64 -17.54
C GLY A 375 -22.01 0.14 -16.17
N LYS A 376 -22.02 -1.17 -16.00
CA LYS A 376 -22.24 -1.88 -14.73
C LYS A 376 -21.12 -2.88 -14.52
#